data_AF-A0A9C7PIX7-F1
#
_entry.id   AF-A0A9C7PIX7-F1
#
_cell.length_a   1.000
_cell.length_b   1.000
_cell.length_c   1.000
_cell.angle_alpha   90.00
_cell.angle_beta   90.00
_cell.angle_gamma   90.00
#
_symmetry.space_group_name_H-M   'P 1'
#
loop_
_entity.id
_entity.type
_entity.pdbx_description
1 polymer ?
#
loop_
_entity_poly.entity_id
_entity_poly.type
_entity_poly.pdbx_seq_one_letter_code
_entity_poly.pdbx_strand_id
1 'polypeptide(L)'
;MNTFFSVLGSAAGNLALTLGARGGVYLAGGISPRYIDLLRKSDFRARFLAKGRFADFNVEIATSVVTHPDPGLLGSALICLEESGGGR
;
A
#
# COMPACT_ATOMS: atom_id res chain seq x y z
N MET A 1 -18.38 4.88 -3.61
CA MET A 1 -17.14 4.08 -3.57
C MET A 1 -15.93 4.83 -4.12
N ASN A 2 -16.04 5.63 -5.18
CA ASN A 2 -14.91 6.46 -5.68
C ASN A 2 -14.30 7.34 -4.58
N THR A 3 -15.13 8.04 -3.79
CA THR A 3 -14.66 8.88 -2.66
C THR A 3 -13.75 8.14 -1.67
N PHE A 4 -14.05 6.88 -1.35
CA PHE A 4 -13.23 6.08 -0.46
C PHE A 4 -11.81 5.90 -1.04
N PHE A 5 -11.72 5.50 -2.31
CA PHE A 5 -10.43 5.33 -2.98
C PHE A 5 -9.70 6.66 -3.21
N SER A 6 -10.42 7.76 -3.42
CA SER A 6 -9.84 9.11 -3.51
C SER A 6 -9.19 9.55 -2.18
N VAL A 7 -9.86 9.28 -1.06
CA VAL A 7 -9.32 9.55 0.28
C VAL A 7 -8.15 8.61 0.59
N LEU A 8 -8.29 7.32 0.27
CA LEU A 8 -7.23 6.33 0.44
C LEU A 8 -5.97 6.72 -0.35
N GLY A 9 -6.11 7.16 -1.60
CA GLY A 9 -5.01 7.64 -2.42
C GLY A 9 -4.34 8.87 -1.83
N SER A 10 -5.13 9.82 -1.33
CA SER A 10 -4.63 11.01 -0.65
C SER A 10 -3.82 10.65 0.60
N ALA A 11 -4.33 9.74 1.44
CA ALA A 11 -3.66 9.28 2.65
C ALA A 11 -2.38 8.50 2.33
N ALA A 12 -2.43 7.55 1.39
CA ALA A 12 -1.28 6.77 0.95
C ALA A 12 -0.17 7.67 0.40
N GLY A 13 -0.52 8.70 -0.39
CA GLY A 13 0.46 9.64 -0.92
C GLY A 13 1.09 10.53 0.16
N ASN A 14 0.37 10.83 1.24
CA ASN A 14 0.97 11.53 2.39
C ASN A 14 1.96 10.62 3.12
N LEU A 15 1.58 9.36 3.39
CA LEU A 15 2.46 8.38 4.04
C LEU A 15 3.74 8.11 3.22
N ALA A 16 3.61 8.08 1.90
CA ALA A 16 4.75 7.93 0.99
C ALA A 16 5.79 9.04 1.17
N LEU A 17 5.34 10.30 1.35
CA LEU A 17 6.21 11.44 1.63
C LEU A 17 6.74 11.42 3.06
N THR A 18 5.89 11.14 4.04
CA THR A 18 6.27 11.11 5.47
C THR A 18 7.38 10.10 5.75
N LEU A 19 7.32 8.92 5.11
CA LEU A 19 8.25 7.82 5.33
C LEU A 19 9.36 7.74 4.27
N GLY A 20 9.29 8.55 3.21
CA GLY A 20 10.18 8.42 2.05
C GLY A 20 10.09 7.03 1.40
N ALA A 21 8.88 6.51 1.21
CA ALA A 21 8.59 5.11 0.87
C ALA A 21 8.96 4.69 -0.57
N ARG A 22 10.24 4.83 -0.95
CA ARG A 22 10.77 4.48 -2.28
C ARG A 22 10.65 2.99 -2.63
N GLY A 23 10.59 2.12 -1.62
CA GLY A 23 10.33 0.69 -1.81
C GLY A 23 8.89 0.37 -2.26
N GLY A 24 8.02 1.38 -2.37
CA GLY A 24 6.64 1.23 -2.76
C GLY A 24 5.66 1.29 -1.58
N VAL A 25 4.39 1.43 -1.91
CA VAL A 25 3.27 1.43 -0.96
C VAL A 25 2.39 0.22 -1.24
N TYR A 26 2.17 -0.61 -0.22
CA TYR A 26 1.38 -1.83 -0.31
C TYR A 26 0.03 -1.64 0.37
N LEU A 27 -1.05 -1.77 -0.39
CA LEU A 27 -2.42 -1.73 0.09
C LEU A 27 -2.81 -3.12 0.59
N ALA A 28 -2.76 -3.30 1.90
CA ALA A 28 -3.27 -4.49 2.59
C ALA A 28 -4.69 -4.27 3.12
N GLY A 29 -5.38 -5.36 3.48
CA GLY A 29 -6.74 -5.34 4.04
C GLY A 29 -7.79 -5.91 3.08
N GLY A 30 -9.00 -6.15 3.57
CA GLY A 30 -10.02 -6.92 2.82
C GLY A 30 -10.73 -6.15 1.70
N ILE A 31 -10.77 -4.82 1.72
CA ILE A 31 -11.54 -4.02 0.74
C ILE A 31 -10.78 -3.92 -0.59
N SER A 32 -9.49 -3.57 -0.56
CA SER A 32 -8.66 -3.37 -1.75
C SER A 32 -8.63 -4.58 -2.71
N PRO A 33 -8.37 -5.83 -2.27
CA PRO A 33 -8.34 -6.99 -3.14
C PRO A 33 -9.72 -7.40 -3.67
N ARG A 34 -10.80 -7.16 -2.91
CA ARG A 34 -12.18 -7.47 -3.35
C ARG A 34 -12.68 -6.54 -4.46
N TYR A 35 -12.13 -5.33 -4.57
CA TYR A 35 -12.58 -4.30 -5.49
C TYR A 35 -11.45 -3.78 -6.39
N ILE A 36 -10.51 -4.64 -6.80
CA ILE A 36 -9.32 -4.24 -7.59
C ILE A 36 -9.71 -3.50 -8.88
N ASP A 37 -10.71 -3.97 -9.61
CA ASP A 37 -11.14 -3.31 -10.85
C ASP A 37 -11.72 -1.92 -10.60
N LEU A 38 -12.43 -1.76 -9.48
CA LEU A 38 -12.98 -0.47 -9.08
C LEU A 38 -11.88 0.48 -8.59
N LEU A 39 -10.90 -0.04 -7.85
CA LEU A 39 -9.71 0.71 -7.44
C LEU A 39 -8.94 1.22 -8.67
N ARG A 40 -8.72 0.37 -9.69
CA ARG A 40 -8.04 0.75 -10.94
C ARG A 40 -8.76 1.85 -11.70
N LYS A 41 -10.10 1.86 -11.68
CA LYS A 41 -10.94 2.85 -12.35
C LYS A 41 -11.22 4.11 -11.51
N SER A 42 -10.80 4.11 -10.24
CA SER A 42 -11.03 5.22 -9.31
C SER A 42 -9.96 6.31 -9.40
N ASP A 43 -10.19 7.43 -8.71
CA ASP A 43 -9.20 8.52 -8.61
C ASP A 43 -8.04 8.23 -7.65
N PHE A 44 -7.87 6.97 -7.19
CA PHE A 44 -6.82 6.61 -6.24
C PHE A 44 -5.43 7.11 -6.67
N ARG A 45 -5.00 6.77 -7.89
CA ARG A 45 -3.65 7.14 -8.36
C ARG A 45 -3.53 8.65 -8.58
N ALA A 46 -4.56 9.29 -9.12
CA ALA A 46 -4.58 10.75 -9.27
C ALA A 46 -4.44 11.46 -7.91
N ARG A 47 -5.13 10.98 -6.88
CA ARG A 47 -5.07 11.52 -5.51
C ARG A 47 -3.76 11.20 -4.80
N PHE A 48 -3.15 10.06 -5.09
CA PHE A 48 -1.82 9.71 -4.60
C PHE A 48 -0.74 10.68 -5.09
N LEU A 49 -0.85 11.10 -6.36
CA LEU A 49 0.08 12.04 -7.00
C LEU A 49 -0.25 13.51 -6.70
N ALA A 50 -1.45 13.82 -6.18
CA ALA A 50 -1.89 15.18 -5.86
C ALA A 50 -1.17 15.74 -4.61
N LYS A 51 0.14 15.99 -4.73
CA LYS A 51 1.04 16.51 -3.67
C LYS A 51 1.75 17.81 -4.04
N GLY A 52 1.20 18.54 -5.01
CA GLY A 52 1.76 19.81 -5.49
C GLY A 52 3.20 19.62 -5.95
N ARG A 53 4.13 20.41 -5.39
CA ARG A 53 5.56 20.34 -5.71
C ARG A 53 6.23 18.99 -5.45
N PHE A 54 5.59 18.11 -4.66
CA PHE A 54 6.10 16.77 -4.35
C PHE A 54 5.49 15.68 -5.23
N ALA A 55 4.72 16.04 -6.26
CA ALA A 55 4.12 15.08 -7.18
C ALA A 55 5.18 14.17 -7.81
N ASP A 56 6.29 14.74 -8.29
CA ASP A 56 7.38 14.01 -8.96
C ASP A 56 8.02 12.95 -8.06
N PHE A 57 8.18 13.26 -6.76
CA PHE A 57 8.66 12.28 -5.78
C PHE A 57 7.74 11.07 -5.68
N ASN A 58 6.41 11.29 -5.69
CA ASN A 58 5.43 10.20 -5.61
C ASN A 58 5.24 9.46 -6.95
N VAL A 59 5.66 10.02 -8.09
CA VAL A 59 5.55 9.34 -9.39
C VAL A 59 6.38 8.06 -9.38
N GLU A 60 7.58 8.10 -8.81
CA GLU A 60 8.51 6.96 -8.72
C GLU A 60 8.05 5.86 -7.75
N ILE A 61 7.11 6.18 -6.86
CA ILE A 61 6.63 5.25 -5.83
C ILE A 61 5.51 4.37 -6.40
N ALA A 62 5.82 3.08 -6.55
CA ALA A 62 4.88 2.05 -6.95
C ALA A 62 3.80 1.84 -5.88
N THR A 63 2.56 1.60 -6.31
CA THR A 63 1.44 1.23 -5.42
C THR A 63 0.93 -0.15 -5.79
N SER A 64 0.99 -1.10 -4.86
CA SER A 64 0.64 -2.51 -5.09
C SER A 64 -0.46 -2.96 -4.13
N VAL A 65 -1.31 -3.90 -4.53
CA VAL A 65 -2.33 -4.50 -3.67
C VAL A 65 -1.84 -5.87 -3.23
N VAL A 66 -1.90 -6.15 -1.93
CA VAL A 66 -1.60 -7.49 -1.40
C VAL A 66 -2.80 -8.39 -1.64
N THR A 67 -2.61 -9.45 -2.44
CA THR A 67 -3.66 -10.41 -2.82
C THR A 67 -3.54 -11.77 -2.15
N HIS A 68 -2.49 -11.99 -1.35
CA HIS A 68 -2.36 -13.21 -0.55
C HIS A 68 -3.58 -13.36 0.37
N PRO A 69 -4.16 -14.56 0.54
CA PRO A 69 -5.36 -14.75 1.35
C PRO A 69 -5.13 -14.40 2.82
N ASP A 70 -4.00 -14.86 3.38
CA ASP A 70 -3.67 -14.68 4.80
C ASP A 70 -2.27 -14.05 5.01
N PRO A 71 -2.05 -12.80 4.58
CA PRO A 71 -0.73 -12.17 4.68
C PRO A 71 -0.30 -11.96 6.14
N GLY A 72 -1.26 -11.81 7.06
CA GLY A 72 -1.00 -11.72 8.49
C GLY A 72 -0.45 -13.03 9.05
N LEU A 73 -1.08 -14.16 8.74
CA LEU A 73 -0.60 -15.48 9.17
C LEU A 73 0.76 -15.82 8.56
N LEU A 74 0.98 -15.47 7.29
CA LEU A 74 2.28 -15.63 6.64
C LEU A 74 3.39 -14.87 7.39
N GLY A 75 3.14 -13.60 7.74
CA GLY A 75 4.07 -12.79 8.52
C GLY A 75 4.32 -13.36 9.92
N SER A 76 3.27 -13.82 10.60
CA SER A 76 3.40 -14.46 11.92
C SER A 76 4.23 -15.74 11.86
N ALA A 77 4.03 -16.58 10.84
CA ALA A 77 4.83 -17.79 10.65
C ALA A 77 6.30 -17.47 10.40
N LEU A 78 6.60 -16.44 9.61
CA LEU A 78 7.97 -16.00 9.33
C LEU A 78 8.69 -15.56 10.61
N ILE A 79 8.06 -14.70 11.42
CA ILE A 79 8.65 -14.23 12.69
C ILE A 79 8.93 -15.42 13.63
N CYS A 80 7.98 -16.36 13.76
CA CYS A 80 8.17 -17.54 14.61
C CYS A 80 9.35 -18.41 14.15
N LEU A 81 9.56 -18.54 12.84
CA LEU A 81 10.71 -19.26 12.28
C LEU A 81 12.03 -18.53 12.53
N GLU A 82 12.05 -17.20 12.39
CA GLU A 82 13.25 -16.38 12.68
C GLU A 82 13.65 -16.49 14.16
N GLU A 83 12.69 -16.44 15.08
CA GLU A 83 12.95 -16.64 16.51
C GLU A 83 13.42 -18.06 16.83
N SER A 84 12.90 -19.07 16.13
CA SER A 84 13.33 -20.46 16.29
C SER A 84 14.72 -20.73 15.69
N GLY A 85 15.12 -19.96 14.67
CA GLY A 85 16.44 -20.03 14.02
C GLY A 85 17.53 -19.21 14.72
N GLY A 86 17.17 -18.31 15.64
CA GLY A 86 18.08 -17.47 16.43
C GLY A 86 18.78 -18.17 17.61
N GLY A 87 18.60 -19.48 17.78
CA GLY A 87 19.32 -20.32 18.74
C GLY A 87 20.69 -20.80 18.26
N ARG A 88 21.47 -19.94 17.60
CA ARG A 88 22.85 -20.19 17.18
C ARG A 88 23.77 -19.04 17.55
#